data_AF-A0A6M2DKQ6-F1
#
_entry.id   AF-A0A6M2DKQ6-F1
#
_cell.length_a   1.000
_cell.length_b   1.000
_cell.length_c   1.000
_cell.angle_alpha   90.00
_cell.angle_beta   90.00
_cell.angle_gamma   90.00
#
_symmetry.space_group_name_H-M   'P 1'
#
loop_
_entity.id
_entity.type
_entity.pdbx_description
1 polymer ?
#
loop_
_entity_poly.entity_id
_entity_poly.type
_entity_poly.pdbx_seq_one_letter_code
_entity_poly.pdbx_strand_id
1 'polypeptide(L)'
;MSRITKRKHVQNEVLEMDWEPPKEDQTIVKILSSKGNNLHEVEDTEGLTFLVSMPSKFRKNVWIKRGDYVIVEPIAEGNRVKAEIIRVLTNGHKKEFKRLGIWPWPDDQTNDPSCEDDEYGIIPNTNRRQQMEDYSDDDESSDSEEEKE
;
A
#
# COMPACT_ATOMS: atom_id res chain seq x y z
N MET A 1 5.97 32.41 1.35
CA MET A 1 6.76 31.30 1.94
C MET A 1 7.73 30.75 0.91
N SER A 2 8.92 30.31 1.32
CA SER A 2 9.87 29.65 0.41
C SER A 2 9.34 28.28 -0.05
N ARG A 3 9.76 27.84 -1.24
CA ARG A 3 9.45 26.51 -1.80
C ARG A 3 9.83 25.38 -0.83
N ILE A 4 10.91 25.57 -0.07
CA ILE A 4 11.40 24.60 0.92
C ILE A 4 10.42 24.50 2.09
N THR A 5 9.97 25.63 2.65
CA THR A 5 9.01 25.68 3.75
C THR A 5 7.67 25.07 3.33
N LYS A 6 7.22 25.34 2.09
CA LYS A 6 5.99 24.75 1.54
C LYS A 6 6.10 23.23 1.42
N ARG A 7 7.23 22.71 0.90
CA ARG A 7 7.47 21.26 0.82
C ARG A 7 7.47 20.61 2.20
N LYS A 8 8.16 21.21 3.17
CA LYS A 8 8.18 20.72 4.56
C LYS A 8 6.75 20.61 5.11
N HIS A 9 5.93 21.65 4.95
CA HIS A 9 4.57 21.66 5.45
C HIS A 9 3.69 20.58 4.79
N VAL A 10 3.79 20.42 3.47
CA VAL A 10 3.03 19.38 2.74
C VAL A 10 3.48 17.97 3.14
N GLN A 11 4.79 17.75 3.32
CA GLN A 11 5.29 16.47 3.80
C GLN A 11 4.83 16.16 5.22
N ASN A 12 4.80 17.18 6.07
CA ASN A 12 4.28 17.06 7.43
C ASN A 12 2.79 16.68 7.39
N GLU A 13 1.95 17.38 6.62
CA GLU A 13 0.51 17.07 6.49
C GLU A 13 0.23 15.63 6.02
N VAL A 14 1.10 15.06 5.18
CA VAL A 14 0.95 13.68 4.67
C VAL A 14 1.45 12.64 5.68
N LEU A 15 2.44 12.99 6.49
CA LEU A 15 3.06 12.10 7.48
C LEU A 15 2.41 12.20 8.87
N GLU A 16 1.88 13.38 9.21
CA GLU A 16 1.18 13.64 10.45
C GLU A 16 -0.08 12.78 10.46
N MET A 17 -0.19 11.98 11.52
CA MET A 17 -1.31 11.08 11.79
C MET A 17 -2.56 11.84 12.23
N ASP A 18 -2.79 13.03 11.67
CA ASP A 18 -4.04 13.77 11.84
C ASP A 18 -5.10 13.05 11.01
N TRP A 19 -5.60 12.00 11.67
CA TRP A 19 -6.72 11.22 11.25
C TRP A 19 -7.99 12.07 11.37
N GLU A 20 -8.51 12.49 10.23
CA GLU A 20 -9.88 12.96 10.13
C GLU A 20 -10.69 11.85 9.44
N PRO A 21 -11.85 11.45 9.99
CA PRO A 21 -12.74 10.53 9.29
C PRO A 21 -13.16 11.15 7.94
N PRO A 22 -13.43 10.32 6.92
CA PRO A 22 -13.91 10.82 5.63
C PRO A 22 -15.19 11.62 5.87
N LYS A 23 -15.28 12.80 5.24
CA LYS A 23 -16.54 13.57 5.21
C LYS A 23 -17.57 12.87 4.32
N GLU A 24 -18.83 13.26 4.43
CA GLU A 24 -19.97 12.60 3.76
C GLU A 24 -19.80 12.44 2.23
N ASP A 25 -19.14 13.39 1.58
CA ASP A 25 -18.91 13.35 0.12
C ASP A 25 -17.58 12.70 -0.28
N GLN A 26 -16.82 12.15 0.67
CA GLN A 26 -15.48 11.62 0.41
C GLN A 26 -15.48 10.10 0.28
N THR A 27 -14.77 9.60 -0.73
CA THR A 27 -14.67 8.16 -1.00
C THR A 27 -13.22 7.71 -0.98
N ILE A 28 -12.96 6.49 -0.51
CA ILE A 28 -11.64 5.87 -0.53
C ILE A 28 -11.51 5.04 -1.79
N VAL A 29 -10.55 5.39 -2.64
CA VAL A 29 -10.32 4.73 -3.94
C VAL A 29 -8.89 4.20 -4.04
N LYS A 30 -8.68 3.18 -4.87
CA LYS A 30 -7.38 2.54 -5.12
C LYS A 30 -6.77 3.06 -6.42
N ILE A 31 -5.47 3.36 -6.43
CA ILE A 31 -4.78 3.81 -7.64
C ILE A 31 -4.33 2.63 -8.50
N LEU A 32 -4.75 2.64 -9.76
CA LEU A 32 -4.37 1.65 -10.77
C LEU A 32 -3.15 2.10 -11.57
N SER A 33 -3.21 3.29 -12.14
CA SER A 33 -2.14 3.80 -13.00
C SER A 33 -2.10 5.33 -13.01
N SER A 34 -0.97 5.90 -13.44
CA SER A 34 -0.85 7.34 -13.67
C SER A 34 -0.89 7.61 -15.18
N LYS A 35 -1.81 8.47 -15.63
CA LYS A 35 -2.00 8.78 -17.07
C LYS A 35 -1.19 9.99 -17.55
N GLY A 36 -0.40 10.60 -16.67
CA GLY A 36 0.37 11.82 -16.94
C GLY A 36 -0.42 13.09 -16.63
N ASN A 37 0.24 14.26 -16.71
CA ASN A 37 -0.34 15.57 -16.38
C ASN A 37 -1.03 15.65 -14.98
N ASN A 38 -0.45 14.98 -13.98
CA ASN A 38 -1.02 14.86 -12.63
C ASN A 38 -2.43 14.25 -12.58
N LEU A 39 -2.77 13.43 -13.57
CA LEU A 39 -3.97 12.60 -13.61
C LEU A 39 -3.64 11.17 -13.21
N HIS A 40 -4.51 10.62 -12.38
CA HIS A 40 -4.41 9.25 -11.90
C HIS A 40 -5.69 8.50 -12.26
N GLU A 41 -5.54 7.28 -12.73
CA GLU A 41 -6.63 6.34 -12.92
C GLU A 41 -6.81 5.58 -11.61
N VAL A 42 -8.04 5.66 -11.10
CA VAL A 42 -8.42 5.02 -9.84
C VAL A 42 -9.57 4.06 -10.09
N GLU A 43 -9.68 3.12 -9.17
CA GLU A 43 -10.77 2.16 -9.06
C GLU A 43 -11.55 2.45 -7.78
N ASP A 44 -12.88 2.47 -7.90
CA ASP A 44 -13.80 2.60 -6.78
C ASP A 44 -14.07 1.24 -6.11
N THR A 45 -14.75 1.26 -4.96
CA THR A 45 -15.18 0.02 -4.26
C THR A 45 -16.12 -0.85 -5.10
N GLU A 46 -16.81 -0.24 -6.07
CA GLU A 46 -17.69 -0.92 -7.03
C GLU A 46 -16.94 -1.47 -8.26
N GLY A 47 -15.61 -1.26 -8.35
CA GLY A 47 -14.80 -1.65 -9.52
C GLY A 47 -14.90 -0.66 -10.69
N LEU A 48 -15.56 0.49 -10.50
CA LEU A 48 -15.64 1.54 -11.52
C LEU A 48 -14.33 2.30 -11.63
N THR A 49 -13.84 2.45 -12.85
CA THR A 49 -12.59 3.19 -13.11
C THR A 49 -12.86 4.59 -13.62
N PHE A 50 -12.13 5.57 -13.08
CA PHE A 50 -12.22 6.97 -13.52
C PHE A 50 -10.91 7.72 -13.30
N LEU A 51 -10.83 8.93 -13.87
CA LEU A 51 -9.67 9.80 -13.70
C LEU A 51 -9.89 10.78 -12.57
N VAL A 52 -8.85 10.96 -11.78
CA VAL A 52 -8.79 11.94 -10.70
C VAL A 52 -7.64 12.90 -10.90
N SER A 53 -7.86 14.15 -10.52
CA SER A 53 -6.81 15.17 -10.50
C SER A 53 -6.08 15.20 -9.17
N MET A 54 -4.78 15.45 -9.22
CA MET A 54 -3.99 15.74 -8.03
C MET A 54 -3.99 17.25 -7.72
N PRO A 55 -4.30 17.67 -6.49
CA PRO A 55 -4.26 19.07 -6.10
C PRO A 55 -2.88 19.67 -6.28
N SER A 56 -2.87 20.98 -6.54
CA SER A 56 -1.64 21.76 -6.73
C SER A 56 -0.68 21.69 -5.53
N LYS A 57 -1.19 21.45 -4.30
CA LYS A 57 -0.35 21.31 -3.09
C LYS A 57 0.55 20.07 -3.13
N PHE A 58 0.08 18.97 -3.69
CA PHE A 58 0.80 17.71 -3.71
C PHE A 58 1.68 17.53 -4.94
N ARG A 59 1.43 18.27 -6.02
CA ARG A 59 2.24 18.21 -7.25
C ARG A 59 3.71 18.48 -6.90
N LYS A 60 4.60 17.55 -7.29
CA LYS A 60 6.07 17.58 -7.06
C LYS A 60 6.53 17.37 -5.61
N ASN A 61 5.60 17.23 -4.66
CA ASN A 61 5.91 17.02 -3.24
C ASN A 61 5.62 15.59 -2.79
N VAL A 62 4.59 14.96 -3.37
CA VAL A 62 4.12 13.62 -3.05
C VAL A 62 4.20 12.74 -4.29
N TRP A 63 4.72 11.54 -4.13
CA TRP A 63 4.74 10.50 -5.16
C TRP A 63 3.75 9.42 -4.78
N ILE A 64 2.90 9.07 -5.75
CA ILE A 64 1.85 8.06 -5.61
C ILE A 64 2.22 6.90 -6.53
N LYS A 65 2.22 5.69 -5.99
CA LYS A 65 2.47 4.45 -6.75
C LYS A 65 1.17 3.67 -6.99
N ARG A 66 1.24 2.66 -7.87
CA ARG A 66 0.13 1.72 -8.08
C ARG A 66 -0.12 0.92 -6.80
N GLY A 67 -1.39 0.77 -6.44
CA GLY A 67 -1.81 0.04 -5.23
C GLY A 67 -1.89 0.92 -3.98
N ASP A 68 -1.54 2.21 -4.08
CA ASP A 68 -1.80 3.16 -3.00
C ASP A 68 -3.30 3.48 -2.94
N TYR A 69 -3.74 3.90 -1.75
CA TYR A 69 -5.12 4.33 -1.50
C TYR A 69 -5.16 5.84 -1.28
N VAL A 70 -6.21 6.48 -1.77
CA VAL A 70 -6.41 7.93 -1.66
C VAL A 70 -7.84 8.24 -1.30
N ILE A 71 -8.04 9.37 -0.62
CA ILE A 71 -9.35 9.96 -0.39
C ILE A 71 -9.63 10.93 -1.52
N VAL A 72 -10.79 10.80 -2.15
CA VAL A 72 -11.21 11.65 -3.25
C VAL A 72 -12.52 12.38 -2.94
N GLU A 73 -12.65 13.57 -3.51
CA GLU A 73 -13.88 14.37 -3.50
C GLU A 73 -14.43 14.47 -4.92
N PRO A 74 -15.70 14.09 -5.16
CA PRO A 74 -16.30 14.13 -6.48
C PRO A 74 -16.49 15.59 -6.95
N ILE A 75 -16.23 15.83 -8.24
CA ILE A 75 -16.47 17.12 -8.89
C ILE A 75 -17.68 16.96 -9.82
N ALA A 76 -18.79 17.63 -9.49
CA ALA A 76 -20.03 17.55 -10.26
C ALA A 76 -19.90 18.01 -11.73
N GLU A 77 -18.97 18.92 -12.01
CA GLU A 77 -18.76 19.52 -13.35
C GLU A 77 -17.76 18.75 -14.23
N GLY A 78 -17.21 17.65 -13.73
CA GLY A 78 -16.12 16.91 -14.36
C GLY A 78 -16.55 15.99 -15.50
N ASN A 79 -16.11 16.26 -16.74
CA ASN A 79 -16.44 15.41 -17.89
C ASN A 79 -15.57 14.14 -17.95
N ARG A 80 -14.24 14.30 -18.09
CA ARG A 80 -13.27 13.18 -18.08
C ARG A 80 -12.65 12.93 -16.71
N VAL A 81 -12.49 13.98 -15.90
CA VAL A 81 -11.92 13.92 -14.57
C VAL A 81 -13.06 14.09 -13.60
N LYS A 82 -13.38 13.04 -12.82
CA LYS A 82 -14.59 12.99 -12.00
C LYS A 82 -14.38 13.39 -10.55
N ALA A 83 -13.13 13.40 -10.07
CA ALA A 83 -12.83 13.71 -8.68
C ALA A 83 -11.44 14.35 -8.50
N GLU A 84 -11.22 14.97 -7.35
CA GLU A 84 -9.93 15.49 -6.90
C GLU A 84 -9.44 14.73 -5.66
N ILE A 85 -8.13 14.46 -5.59
CA ILE A 85 -7.51 13.76 -4.44
C ILE A 85 -7.35 14.73 -3.27
N ILE A 86 -7.97 14.51 -2.12
CA ILE A 86 -7.79 15.42 -0.97
C ILE A 86 -6.57 15.04 -0.13
N ARG A 87 -6.36 13.73 0.08
CA ARG A 87 -5.30 13.16 0.91
C ARG A 87 -4.84 11.81 0.35
N VAL A 88 -3.56 11.50 0.61
CA VAL A 88 -2.96 10.20 0.30
C VAL A 88 -2.88 9.38 1.57
N LEU A 89 -3.31 8.12 1.51
CA LEU A 89 -3.34 7.24 2.67
C LEU A 89 -2.01 6.48 2.80
N THR A 90 -1.38 6.60 3.96
CA THR A 90 -0.21 5.80 4.33
C THR A 90 -0.65 4.48 4.96
N ASN A 91 0.29 3.55 5.14
CA ASN A 91 0.00 2.27 5.79
C ASN A 91 -0.50 2.46 7.25
N GLY A 92 -0.01 3.49 7.94
CA GLY A 92 -0.49 3.86 9.27
C GLY A 92 -1.96 4.25 9.26
N HIS A 93 -2.38 5.07 8.29
CA HIS A 93 -3.80 5.43 8.13
C HIS A 93 -4.66 4.20 7.84
N LYS A 94 -4.21 3.28 6.98
CA LYS A 94 -4.93 2.03 6.68
C LYS A 94 -5.21 1.19 7.94
N LYS A 95 -4.22 1.04 8.83
CA LYS A 95 -4.39 0.31 10.10
C LYS A 95 -5.46 0.96 10.98
N GLU A 96 -5.49 2.28 11.03
CA GLU A 96 -6.46 3.04 11.82
C GLU A 96 -7.89 2.98 11.21
N PHE A 97 -8.03 3.10 9.88
CA PHE A 97 -9.31 2.87 9.17
C PHE A 97 -9.89 1.49 9.46
N LYS A 98 -9.05 0.46 9.50
CA LYS A 98 -9.46 -0.90 9.85
C LYS A 98 -9.89 -1.02 11.31
N ARG A 99 -9.13 -0.43 12.24
CA ARG A 99 -9.45 -0.41 13.68
C ARG A 99 -10.82 0.21 13.95
N LEU A 100 -11.17 1.24 13.18
CA LEU A 100 -12.45 1.95 13.27
C LEU A 100 -13.58 1.30 12.45
N GLY A 101 -13.29 0.26 11.65
CA GLY A 101 -14.28 -0.45 10.84
C GLY A 101 -14.86 0.34 9.66
N ILE A 102 -14.22 1.46 9.28
CA ILE A 102 -14.68 2.30 8.16
C ILE A 102 -13.90 2.04 6.85
N TRP A 103 -13.03 1.03 6.85
CA TRP A 103 -12.25 0.64 5.68
C TRP A 103 -13.13 -0.14 4.68
N PRO A 104 -13.35 0.38 3.45
CA PRO A 104 -14.33 -0.22 2.53
C PRO A 104 -13.72 -1.26 1.59
N TRP A 105 -12.38 -1.37 1.52
CA TRP A 105 -11.72 -2.29 0.60
C TRP A 105 -11.51 -3.67 1.22
N PRO A 106 -11.68 -4.76 0.45
CA PRO A 106 -11.31 -6.08 0.92
C PRO A 106 -9.82 -6.12 1.27
N ASP A 107 -9.46 -6.95 2.25
CA ASP A 107 -8.08 -7.11 2.65
C ASP A 107 -7.26 -7.74 1.54
N ASP A 108 -6.52 -6.90 0.83
CA ASP A 108 -5.48 -7.33 -0.09
C ASP A 108 -4.44 -8.11 0.75
N GLN A 109 -4.37 -9.44 0.59
CA GLN A 109 -3.30 -10.30 1.12
C GLN A 109 -1.97 -10.04 0.39
N THR A 110 -1.70 -8.79 0.02
CA THR A 110 -0.38 -8.39 -0.42
C THR A 110 0.51 -8.46 0.81
N ASN A 111 1.19 -9.59 0.93
CA ASN A 111 2.40 -9.78 1.70
C ASN A 111 3.33 -8.59 1.38
N ASP A 112 3.22 -7.52 2.14
CA ASP A 112 4.20 -6.45 2.12
C ASP A 112 5.21 -6.86 3.19
N PRO A 113 6.34 -7.50 2.84
CA PRO A 113 7.29 -8.03 3.81
C PRO A 113 7.96 -6.92 4.64
N SER A 114 7.61 -5.65 4.40
CA SER A 114 8.01 -4.51 5.22
C SER A 114 7.11 -4.24 6.42
N CYS A 115 5.96 -4.95 6.54
CA CYS A 115 4.96 -4.69 7.58
C CYS A 115 4.64 -5.88 8.49
N GLU A 116 5.22 -7.05 8.21
CA GLU A 116 5.27 -8.15 9.17
C GLU A 116 6.42 -7.85 10.13
N ASP A 117 6.10 -7.12 11.19
CA ASP A 117 6.91 -7.13 12.40
C ASP A 117 6.59 -8.46 13.08
N ASP A 118 7.29 -9.53 12.66
CA ASP A 118 7.47 -10.70 13.49
C ASP A 118 8.02 -10.24 14.85
N GLU A 119 7.67 -10.92 15.94
CA GLU A 119 8.08 -10.57 17.32
C GLU A 119 9.60 -10.38 17.50
N TYR A 120 10.39 -10.73 16.48
CA TYR A 120 11.85 -10.63 16.40
C TYR A 120 12.37 -9.50 15.49
N GLY A 121 11.52 -8.75 14.79
CA GLY A 121 11.89 -7.58 13.99
C GLY A 121 12.91 -7.87 12.88
N ILE A 122 12.96 -9.11 12.38
CA ILE A 122 13.98 -9.52 11.39
C ILE A 122 13.43 -9.31 9.99
N ILE A 123 13.72 -8.13 9.43
CA ILE A 123 13.43 -7.82 8.03
C ILE A 123 14.12 -8.87 7.14
N PRO A 124 13.39 -9.62 6.29
CA PRO A 124 13.99 -10.66 5.47
C PRO A 124 14.97 -10.03 4.46
N ASN A 125 16.24 -10.46 4.53
CA ASN A 125 17.26 -9.98 3.61
C ASN A 125 16.98 -10.49 2.19
N THR A 126 16.50 -9.60 1.31
CA THR A 126 16.15 -9.93 -0.08
C THR A 126 17.35 -10.31 -0.95
N ASN A 127 18.59 -10.08 -0.49
CA ASN A 127 19.81 -10.55 -1.16
C ASN A 127 20.24 -11.96 -0.71
N ARG A 128 19.52 -12.63 0.20
CA ARG A 128 19.80 -14.01 0.58
C ARG A 128 19.33 -14.95 -0.53
N ARG A 129 20.26 -15.64 -1.18
CA ARG A 129 19.95 -16.72 -2.14
C ARG A 129 19.22 -17.82 -1.38
N GLN A 130 17.95 -18.09 -1.72
CA GLN A 130 17.20 -19.21 -1.16
C GLN A 130 17.97 -20.50 -1.48
N GLN A 131 18.48 -21.15 -0.44
CA GLN A 131 18.99 -22.52 -0.59
C GLN A 131 17.76 -23.41 -0.69
N MET A 132 17.65 -24.10 -1.82
CA MET A 132 16.70 -25.20 -1.99
C MET A 132 17.21 -26.32 -1.08
N GLU A 133 16.50 -26.58 0.02
CA GLU A 133 16.79 -27.75 0.86
C GLU A 133 16.34 -28.98 0.07
N ASP A 134 17.32 -29.66 -0.53
CA ASP A 134 17.12 -30.98 -1.13
C ASP A 134 17.06 -31.97 0.04
N TYR A 135 15.86 -32.42 0.39
CA TYR A 135 15.67 -33.49 1.35
C TYR A 135 16.21 -34.78 0.71
N SER A 136 17.48 -35.09 0.96
CA SER A 136 18.03 -36.41 0.71
C SER A 136 17.42 -37.35 1.75
N ASP A 137 16.45 -38.13 1.31
CA ASP A 137 15.90 -39.30 2.00
C ASP A 137 17.07 -40.29 2.18
N ASP A 138 17.58 -40.41 3.41
CA ASP A 138 18.63 -41.36 3.77
C ASP A 138 17.93 -42.72 4.01
N ASP A 139 17.87 -43.52 2.96
CA ASP A 139 17.27 -44.85 2.93
C ASP A 139 18.09 -45.79 3.85
N GLU A 140 17.47 -46.21 4.95
CA GLU A 140 17.99 -47.07 6.01
C GLU A 140 18.24 -48.50 5.47
N SER A 141 19.42 -48.77 4.93
CA SER A 141 19.83 -50.14 4.59
C SER A 141 20.41 -50.87 5.80
N SER A 142 19.53 -51.55 6.54
CA SER A 142 19.86 -52.58 7.53
C SER A 142 20.45 -53.81 6.84
N ASP A 143 21.76 -54.04 6.97
CA ASP A 143 22.40 -55.31 6.61
C ASP A 143 22.94 -56.01 7.87
N SER A 144 22.31 -57.14 8.20
CA SER A 144 22.66 -58.04 9.30
C SER A 144 23.52 -59.17 8.75
N GLU A 145 24.75 -59.35 9.24
CA GLU A 145 25.42 -60.65 9.17
C GLU A 145 26.08 -61.03 10.51
N GLU A 146 25.74 -62.25 10.91
CA GLU A 146 26.01 -62.96 12.15
C GLU A 146 27.26 -63.84 11.97
N GLU A 147 28.27 -63.72 12.83
CA GLU A 147 29.33 -64.73 12.96
C GLU A 147 29.61 -64.97 14.45
N LYS A 148 29.28 -66.18 14.90
CA LYS A 148 29.57 -66.75 16.22
C LYS A 148 30.93 -67.45 16.20
N GLU A 149 31.68 -67.27 17.27
CA GLU A 149 32.79 -68.17 17.69
C GLU A 149 32.25 -69.42 18.41
#